data_AF-W1XPD9-F1
#
_entry.id   AF-W1XPD9-F1
#
_cell.length_a   1.000
_cell.length_b   1.000
_cell.length_c   1.000
_cell.angle_alpha   90.00
_cell.angle_beta   90.00
_cell.angle_gamma   90.00
#
_symmetry.space_group_name_H-M   'P 1'
#
loop_
_entity.id
_entity.type
_entity.pdbx_description
1 polymer ?
#
loop_
_entity_poly.entity_id
_entity_poly.type
_entity_poly.pdbx_seq_one_letter_code
_entity_poly.pdbx_strand_id
1 'polypeptide(L)'
;GMHDIYEPLDPPHRKPIPLEQAGDCIGTEAIPCDPSKIIAVVPSDVPDTTRPLAAIDDDAKAMSQHLIKFFEQEIAEGRLPKNLLPLQSGVGSVANAVISGLAQGPFTDLSIYTEVIQDGMFDLIDAGKVTV
;
A
#
# COMPACT_ATOMS: atom_id res chain seq x y z
N GLY A 1 -13.62 5.81 -9.92
CA GLY A 1 -13.68 5.74 -8.45
C GLY A 1 -12.30 5.43 -7.89
N MET A 2 -12.10 5.51 -6.57
CA MET A 2 -10.85 5.07 -5.91
C MET A 2 -10.80 3.55 -5.65
N HIS A 3 -11.97 2.90 -5.55
CA HIS A 3 -12.09 1.48 -5.20
C HIS A 3 -12.14 0.59 -6.44
N ASP A 4 -11.67 -0.66 -6.27
CA ASP A 4 -11.84 -1.76 -7.23
C ASP A 4 -12.40 -3.00 -6.51
N ILE A 5 -13.69 -3.30 -6.72
CA ILE A 5 -14.41 -4.36 -6.04
C ILE A 5 -14.52 -5.58 -6.95
N TYR A 6 -13.79 -6.64 -6.61
CA TYR A 6 -13.77 -7.91 -7.34
C TYR A 6 -14.20 -9.08 -6.45
N GLU A 7 -15.13 -9.90 -6.94
CA GLU A 7 -15.59 -11.12 -6.28
C GLU A 7 -15.21 -12.34 -7.14
N PRO A 8 -14.36 -13.27 -6.63
CA PRO A 8 -13.99 -14.46 -7.39
C PRO A 8 -15.16 -15.46 -7.46
N LEU A 9 -15.21 -16.25 -8.53
CA LEU A 9 -16.18 -17.36 -8.61
C LEU A 9 -16.03 -18.34 -7.43
N ASP A 10 -17.15 -18.97 -7.08
CA ASP A 10 -17.19 -19.93 -5.99
C ASP A 10 -16.48 -21.26 -6.33
N PRO A 11 -15.95 -21.95 -5.31
CA PRO A 11 -15.53 -23.34 -5.45
C PRO A 11 -16.70 -24.23 -5.92
N PRO A 12 -16.43 -25.27 -6.74
CA PRO A 12 -15.11 -25.74 -7.17
C PRO A 12 -14.62 -25.11 -8.49
N HIS A 13 -15.35 -24.14 -9.06
CA HIS A 13 -15.07 -23.59 -10.39
C HIS A 13 -14.38 -22.21 -10.37
N ARG A 14 -13.86 -21.80 -9.21
CA ARG A 14 -13.04 -20.61 -9.04
C ARG A 14 -11.96 -20.51 -10.12
N LYS A 15 -11.85 -19.36 -10.75
CA LYS A 15 -10.78 -19.04 -11.72
C LYS A 15 -9.62 -18.34 -11.01
N PRO A 16 -8.43 -18.30 -11.62
CA PRO A 16 -7.37 -17.41 -11.17
C PRO A 16 -7.88 -15.96 -11.05
N ILE A 17 -7.36 -15.24 -10.07
CA ILE A 17 -7.60 -13.79 -9.95
C ILE A 17 -6.76 -13.12 -11.06
N PRO A 18 -7.37 -12.38 -12.00
CA PRO A 18 -6.67 -11.85 -13.18
C PRO A 18 -5.92 -10.55 -12.86
N LEU A 19 -5.23 -10.48 -11.72
CA LEU A 19 -4.43 -9.34 -11.29
C LEU A 19 -2.96 -9.64 -11.61
N GLU A 20 -2.35 -8.87 -12.51
CA GLU A 20 -0.98 -9.08 -12.99
C GLU A 20 -0.03 -7.98 -12.48
N GLN A 21 -0.56 -6.79 -12.18
CA GLN A 21 0.18 -5.63 -11.67
C GLN A 21 -0.56 -4.93 -10.53
N ALA A 22 0.17 -4.17 -9.70
CA ALA A 22 -0.38 -3.52 -8.52
C ALA A 22 -1.48 -2.48 -8.81
N GLY A 23 -1.49 -1.91 -10.01
CA GLY A 23 -2.44 -0.89 -10.44
C GLY A 23 -3.59 -1.40 -11.30
N ASP A 24 -3.68 -2.72 -11.51
CA ASP A 24 -4.77 -3.30 -12.30
C ASP A 24 -6.10 -3.11 -11.59
N CYS A 25 -7.09 -2.58 -12.32
CA CYS A 25 -8.49 -2.56 -11.88
C CYS A 25 -9.24 -3.68 -12.61
N ILE A 26 -9.69 -4.69 -11.87
CA ILE A 26 -10.26 -5.94 -12.41
C ILE A 26 -11.75 -6.13 -12.07
N GLY A 27 -12.33 -5.20 -11.32
CA GLY A 27 -13.67 -5.27 -10.77
C GLY A 27 -14.54 -4.06 -11.14
N THR A 28 -15.24 -3.53 -10.14
CA THR A 28 -16.20 -2.44 -10.27
C THR A 28 -15.96 -1.36 -9.23
N GLU A 29 -16.33 -0.12 -9.52
CA GLU A 29 -16.05 1.02 -8.63
C GLU A 29 -16.93 1.10 -7.37
N ALA A 30 -17.94 0.24 -7.27
CA ALA A 30 -18.90 0.21 -6.18
C ALA A 30 -19.40 -1.23 -5.95
N ILE A 31 -19.75 -1.56 -4.71
CA ILE A 31 -20.30 -2.87 -4.35
C ILE A 31 -21.66 -3.05 -5.04
N PRO A 32 -21.84 -4.07 -5.91
CA PRO A 32 -23.12 -4.34 -6.54
C PRO A 32 -24.17 -4.74 -5.49
N CYS A 33 -25.33 -4.08 -5.51
CA CYS A 33 -26.46 -4.47 -4.68
C CYS A 33 -27.79 -4.23 -5.41
N ASP A 34 -28.81 -5.02 -5.07
CA ASP A 34 -30.18 -4.83 -5.53
C ASP A 34 -30.82 -3.67 -4.73
N PRO A 35 -31.16 -2.54 -5.36
CA PRO A 35 -31.72 -1.39 -4.63
C PRO A 35 -33.03 -1.70 -3.91
N SER A 36 -33.79 -2.71 -4.36
CA SER A 36 -35.04 -3.11 -3.69
C SER A 36 -34.82 -3.73 -2.30
N LYS A 37 -33.59 -4.20 -2.02
CA LYS A 37 -33.20 -4.73 -0.72
C LYS A 37 -32.77 -3.63 0.26
N ILE A 38 -32.63 -2.39 -0.19
CA ILE A 38 -32.26 -1.24 0.66
C ILE A 38 -33.53 -0.74 1.35
N ILE A 39 -33.68 -1.07 2.63
CA ILE A 39 -34.86 -0.67 3.43
C ILE A 39 -34.70 0.71 4.09
N ALA A 40 -33.47 1.21 4.22
CA ALA A 40 -33.16 2.50 4.81
C ALA A 40 -31.78 3.00 4.38
N VAL A 41 -31.61 4.32 4.35
CA VAL A 41 -30.32 5.01 4.23
C VAL A 41 -30.22 5.96 5.41
N VAL A 42 -29.14 5.85 6.19
CA VAL A 42 -28.92 6.67 7.38
C VAL A 42 -27.79 7.66 7.09
N PRO A 43 -28.07 8.97 6.97
CA PRO A 43 -27.03 9.98 6.83
C PRO A 43 -26.13 10.00 8.08
N SER A 44 -24.82 10.13 7.87
CA SER A 44 -23.81 10.22 8.93
C SER A 44 -22.76 11.25 8.54
N ASP A 45 -22.28 12.00 9.54
CA ASP A 45 -21.16 12.94 9.45
C ASP A 45 -20.20 12.71 10.63
N VAL A 46 -19.94 11.42 10.91
CA VAL A 46 -19.04 11.00 11.98
C VAL A 46 -17.68 10.70 11.35
N PRO A 47 -16.59 11.38 11.75
CA PRO A 47 -15.26 11.11 11.23
C PRO A 47 -14.71 9.78 11.74
N ASP A 48 -13.81 9.18 10.96
CA ASP A 48 -13.08 7.99 11.38
C ASP A 48 -12.21 8.28 12.60
N THR A 49 -12.07 7.28 13.47
CA THR A 49 -11.15 7.35 14.62
C THR A 49 -9.87 6.60 14.31
N THR A 50 -8.76 7.32 14.22
CA THR A 50 -7.44 6.73 14.01
C THR A 50 -6.59 6.81 15.29
N ARG A 51 -5.58 5.96 15.40
CA ARG A 51 -4.57 6.04 16.46
C ARG A 51 -3.39 6.86 15.98
N PRO A 52 -2.88 7.83 16.77
CA PRO A 52 -1.71 8.58 16.37
C PRO A 52 -0.51 7.64 16.25
N LEU A 53 0.27 7.83 15.20
CA LEU A 53 1.57 7.18 15.07
C LEU A 53 2.55 7.82 16.04
N ALA A 54 3.44 7.01 16.62
CA ALA A 54 4.52 7.56 17.43
C ALA A 54 5.49 8.34 16.54
N ALA A 55 6.13 9.36 17.11
CA ALA A 55 7.19 10.08 16.43
C ALA A 55 8.33 9.11 16.04
N ILE A 56 8.98 9.40 14.91
CA ILE A 56 10.14 8.62 14.44
C ILE A 56 11.32 8.86 15.39
N ASP A 57 11.69 7.82 16.14
CA ASP A 57 12.86 7.82 17.02
C ASP A 57 14.14 7.38 16.28
N ASP A 58 15.27 7.43 17.00
CA ASP A 58 16.58 7.13 16.42
C ASP A 58 16.75 5.64 16.10
N ASP A 59 16.08 4.76 16.84
CA ASP A 59 16.05 3.32 16.57
C ASP A 59 15.34 3.05 15.24
N ALA A 60 14.20 3.70 14.99
CA ALA A 60 13.46 3.58 13.74
C ALA A 60 14.23 4.15 12.54
N LYS A 61 14.95 5.26 12.72
CA LYS A 61 15.86 5.78 11.68
C LYS A 61 16.98 4.80 11.37
N ALA A 62 17.60 4.22 12.39
CA ALA A 62 18.66 3.22 12.21
C ALA A 62 18.14 1.99 11.46
N MET A 63 16.95 1.49 11.81
CA MET A 63 16.29 0.39 11.08
C MET A 63 16.05 0.74 9.60
N SER A 64 15.57 1.95 9.31
CA SER A 64 15.39 2.40 7.91
C SER A 64 16.72 2.44 7.15
N GLN A 65 17.78 2.99 7.74
CA GLN A 65 19.11 3.05 7.14
C GLN A 65 19.69 1.66 6.86
N HIS A 66 19.49 0.71 7.77
CA HIS A 66 19.90 -0.67 7.56
C HIS A 66 19.15 -1.31 6.38
N LEU A 67 17.84 -1.07 6.26
CA LEU A 67 17.04 -1.59 5.17
C LEU A 67 17.43 -0.96 3.81
N ILE A 68 17.63 0.36 3.77
CA ILE A 68 18.08 1.08 2.57
C ILE A 68 19.41 0.51 2.09
N LYS A 69 20.38 0.37 3.00
CA LYS A 69 21.69 -0.19 2.67
C LYS A 69 21.59 -1.62 2.12
N PHE A 70 20.72 -2.44 2.71
CA PHE A 70 20.45 -3.78 2.22
C PHE A 70 19.93 -3.74 0.77
N PHE A 71 18.92 -2.92 0.47
CA PHE A 71 18.39 -2.80 -0.88
C PHE A 71 19.41 -2.26 -1.90
N GLU A 72 20.24 -1.30 -1.52
CA GLU A 72 21.33 -0.82 -2.37
C GLU A 72 22.32 -1.94 -2.72
N GLN A 73 22.64 -2.80 -1.76
CA GLN A 73 23.50 -3.97 -1.98
C GLN A 73 22.83 -5.00 -2.90
N GLU A 74 21.56 -5.32 -2.69
CA GLU A 74 20.81 -6.24 -3.56
C GLU A 74 20.73 -5.74 -5.01
N ILE A 75 20.57 -4.42 -5.21
CA ILE A 75 20.60 -3.81 -6.54
C ILE A 75 22.00 -3.87 -7.15
N ALA A 76 23.04 -3.52 -6.37
CA ALA A 76 24.42 -3.55 -6.82
C ALA A 76 24.88 -4.97 -7.23
N GLU A 77 24.37 -5.98 -6.54
CA GLU A 77 24.63 -7.39 -6.84
C GLU A 77 23.67 -7.99 -7.89
N GLY A 78 22.75 -7.19 -8.43
CA GLY A 78 21.85 -7.59 -9.53
C GLY A 78 20.72 -8.53 -9.11
N ARG A 79 20.40 -8.62 -7.82
CA ARG A 79 19.30 -9.45 -7.28
C ARG A 79 17.97 -8.73 -7.24
N LEU A 80 17.98 -7.40 -7.11
CA LEU A 80 16.79 -6.57 -7.20
C LEU A 80 16.94 -5.53 -8.31
N PRO A 81 15.85 -5.16 -9.01
CA PRO A 81 15.87 -4.06 -9.95
C PRO A 81 15.89 -2.71 -9.19
N LYS A 82 16.23 -1.63 -9.89
CA LYS A 82 16.39 -0.28 -9.29
C LYS A 82 15.10 0.29 -8.68
N ASN A 83 13.97 -0.11 -9.22
CA ASN A 83 12.63 0.25 -8.75
C ASN A 83 12.09 -0.73 -7.70
N LEU A 84 12.95 -1.60 -7.17
CA LEU A 84 12.58 -2.69 -6.25
C LEU A 84 11.46 -3.55 -6.85
N LEU A 85 10.70 -4.20 -5.98
CA LEU A 85 9.48 -4.94 -6.31
C LEU A 85 8.31 -4.28 -5.56
N PRO A 86 7.05 -4.63 -5.89
CA PRO A 86 5.89 -4.09 -5.18
C PRO A 86 6.05 -4.17 -3.66
N LEU A 87 5.97 -3.03 -2.99
CA LEU A 87 6.25 -2.93 -1.57
C LEU A 87 4.99 -3.16 -0.75
N GLN A 88 5.14 -4.00 0.27
CA GLN A 88 4.17 -4.17 1.34
C GLN A 88 4.77 -3.59 2.63
N SER A 89 4.04 -2.70 3.29
CA SER A 89 4.35 -2.23 4.64
C SER A 89 3.32 -2.74 5.63
N GLY A 90 3.79 -3.16 6.81
CA GLY A 90 2.92 -3.50 7.92
C GLY A 90 2.32 -2.27 8.57
N VAL A 91 1.54 -2.48 9.64
CA VAL A 91 0.97 -1.41 10.45
C VAL A 91 1.86 -1.09 11.66
N GLY A 92 1.89 0.20 12.03
CA GLY A 92 2.46 0.67 13.30
C GLY A 92 3.69 1.55 13.13
N SER A 93 4.13 2.16 14.23
CA SER A 93 5.13 3.24 14.18
C SER A 93 6.45 2.84 13.53
N VAL A 94 6.93 1.61 13.77
CA VAL A 94 8.19 1.12 13.17
C VAL A 94 8.06 0.95 11.66
N ALA A 95 6.99 0.28 11.19
CA ALA A 95 6.77 0.08 9.76
C ALA A 95 6.62 1.42 9.05
N ASN A 96 5.83 2.33 9.62
CA ASN A 96 5.64 3.67 9.08
C ASN A 96 6.96 4.45 9.00
N ALA A 97 7.78 4.44 10.05
CA ALA A 97 9.05 5.14 10.08
C ALA A 97 10.05 4.60 9.05
N VAL A 98 10.10 3.28 8.88
CA VAL A 98 10.99 2.63 7.90
C VAL A 98 10.63 3.05 6.48
N ILE A 99 9.33 3.03 6.13
CA ILE A 99 8.82 3.49 4.84
C ILE A 99 9.04 4.98 4.62
N SER A 100 8.81 5.81 5.64
CA SER A 100 9.05 7.26 5.57
C SER A 100 10.52 7.55 5.25
N GLY A 101 11.45 6.75 5.78
CA GLY A 101 12.88 6.88 5.44
C GLY A 101 13.20 6.50 3.99
N LEU A 102 12.42 5.61 3.34
CA LEU A 102 12.57 5.32 1.91
C LEU A 102 12.26 6.55 1.03
N ALA A 103 11.42 7.49 1.50
CA ALA A 103 11.15 8.74 0.77
C ALA A 103 12.40 9.60 0.61
N GLN A 104 13.35 9.49 1.53
CA GLN A 104 14.67 10.14 1.47
C GLN A 104 15.72 9.28 0.76
N GLY A 105 15.41 8.02 0.46
CA GLY A 105 16.29 7.06 -0.19
C GLY A 105 16.44 7.28 -1.70
N PRO A 106 17.37 6.57 -2.35
CA PRO A 106 17.68 6.75 -3.77
C PRO A 106 16.67 6.07 -4.71
N PHE A 107 15.77 5.23 -4.19
CA PHE A 107 14.83 4.45 -5.00
C PHE A 107 13.78 5.35 -5.66
N THR A 108 13.33 5.00 -6.85
CA THR A 108 12.28 5.70 -7.62
C THR A 108 11.41 4.68 -8.34
N ASP A 109 10.29 5.13 -8.90
CA ASP A 109 9.38 4.29 -9.70
C ASP A 109 8.84 3.08 -8.91
N LEU A 110 8.64 3.29 -7.62
CA LEU A 110 8.15 2.28 -6.70
C LEU A 110 6.68 1.97 -7.00
N SER A 111 6.32 0.70 -6.85
CA SER A 111 4.92 0.26 -6.84
C SER A 111 4.54 -0.21 -5.44
N ILE A 112 3.33 0.11 -5.00
CA ILE A 112 2.82 -0.25 -3.68
C ILE A 112 1.72 -1.30 -3.83
N TYR A 113 1.89 -2.43 -3.15
CA TYR A 113 0.85 -3.46 -3.04
C TYR A 113 0.72 -3.86 -1.58
N THR A 114 -0.15 -3.14 -0.87
CA THR A 114 -0.23 -3.18 0.60
C THR A 114 -1.67 -3.34 1.09
N GLU A 115 -1.82 -3.84 2.31
CA GLU A 115 -3.11 -3.93 2.99
C GLU A 115 -3.60 -2.57 3.49
N VAL A 116 -2.67 -1.72 3.97
CA VAL A 116 -2.99 -0.43 4.60
C VAL A 116 -2.04 0.65 4.10
N ILE A 117 -2.61 1.78 3.68
CA ILE A 117 -1.87 3.00 3.35
C ILE A 117 -1.80 3.87 4.62
N GLN A 118 -0.58 4.06 5.14
CA GLN A 118 -0.30 4.94 6.29
C GLN A 118 0.49 6.17 5.84
N ASP A 119 0.70 7.14 6.74
CA ASP A 119 1.38 8.42 6.49
C ASP A 119 2.70 8.27 5.69
N GLY A 120 3.53 7.27 6.00
CA GLY A 120 4.80 7.06 5.29
C GLY A 120 4.62 6.70 3.81
N MET A 121 3.49 6.12 3.41
CA MET A 121 3.18 5.91 1.99
C MET A 121 2.80 7.22 1.30
N PHE A 122 2.08 8.11 2.00
CA PHE A 122 1.83 9.45 1.48
C PHE A 122 3.13 10.24 1.36
N ASP A 123 4.06 10.13 2.31
CA ASP A 123 5.38 10.75 2.20
C ASP A 123 6.13 10.28 0.94
N LEU A 124 6.02 9.00 0.56
CA LEU A 124 6.60 8.47 -0.68
C LEU A 124 5.91 9.03 -1.93
N ILE A 125 4.59 9.09 -1.93
CA ILE A 125 3.80 9.64 -3.05
C ILE A 125 4.13 11.13 -3.24
N ASP A 126 4.14 11.91 -2.16
CA ASP A 126 4.44 13.34 -2.16
C ASP A 126 5.89 13.62 -2.57
N ALA A 127 6.82 12.73 -2.24
CA ALA A 127 8.20 12.78 -2.71
C ALA A 127 8.38 12.38 -4.20
N GLY A 128 7.30 12.01 -4.89
CA GLY A 128 7.32 11.58 -6.29
C GLY A 128 8.01 10.24 -6.52
N LYS A 129 8.02 9.37 -5.51
CA LYS A 129 8.75 8.09 -5.51
C LYS A 129 7.89 6.92 -6.02
N VAL A 130 6.57 7.05 -5.93
CA VAL A 130 5.58 6.02 -6.28
C VAL A 130 4.98 6.32 -7.65
N THR A 131 4.85 5.29 -8.48
CA THR A 131 4.19 5.37 -9.79
C THR A 131 2.86 4.63 -9.84
N VAL A 132 2.68 3.63 -8.96
CA VAL A 132 1.50 2.77 -8.87
C VAL A 132 1.20 2.43 -7.42
#